data_AF-A0A819WYA1-F1
#
_entry.id   AF-A0A819WYA1-F1
#
_cell.length_a   1.000
_cell.length_b   1.000
_cell.length_c   1.000
_cell.angle_alpha   90.00
_cell.angle_beta   90.00
_cell.angle_gamma   90.00
#
_symmetry.space_group_name_H-M   'P 1'
#
loop_
_entity.id
_entity.type
_entity.pdbx_description
1 polymer ?
#
loop_
_entity_poly.entity_id
_entity_poly.type
_entity_poly.pdbx_seq_one_letter_code
_entity_poly.pdbx_strand_id
1 'polypeptide(L)'
;MTATQFTTIKQYILLKGDRQTYCNMYNDNPHLLFGTCHIYLNPSVGQFNMNCDPNKSDFDTIVIQDWSSRTIYYRIKLNEDEQTLTFDPPESKSYFDKLYTFVHENKQNN
;
A
#
# COMPACT_ATOMS: atom_id res chain seq x y z
N MET A 1 -11.56 -10.82 -2.36
CA MET A 1 -10.53 -9.80 -2.62
C MET A 1 -9.50 -10.36 -3.55
N THR A 2 -8.97 -9.57 -4.47
CA THR A 2 -8.14 -10.09 -5.56
C THR A 2 -6.86 -9.30 -5.76
N ALA A 3 -5.86 -9.94 -6.38
CA ALA A 3 -4.65 -9.27 -6.88
C ALA A 3 -4.98 -8.04 -7.75
N THR A 4 -6.07 -8.08 -8.53
CA THR A 4 -6.53 -6.94 -9.34
C THR A 4 -6.89 -5.71 -8.49
N GLN A 5 -7.52 -5.90 -7.33
CA GLN A 5 -7.82 -4.79 -6.42
C GLN A 5 -6.54 -4.19 -5.84
N PHE A 6 -5.57 -5.03 -5.50
CA PHE A 6 -4.25 -4.60 -5.03
C PHE A 6 -3.56 -3.74 -6.08
N THR A 7 -3.49 -4.23 -7.32
CA THR A 7 -2.91 -3.50 -8.45
C THR A 7 -3.63 -2.17 -8.69
N THR A 8 -4.95 -2.15 -8.54
CA THR A 8 -5.75 -0.92 -8.71
C THR A 8 -5.37 0.15 -7.69
N ILE A 9 -5.21 -0.24 -6.42
CA ILE A 9 -4.78 0.65 -5.32
C ILE A 9 -3.33 1.10 -5.55
N LYS A 10 -2.42 0.17 -5.84
CA LYS A 10 -1.01 0.45 -6.11
C LYS A 10 -0.87 1.53 -7.19
N GLN A 11 -1.51 1.34 -8.34
CA GLN A 11 -1.47 2.30 -9.44
C GLN A 11 -2.06 3.65 -9.06
N TYR A 12 -3.11 3.67 -8.25
CA TYR A 12 -3.69 4.94 -7.78
C TYR A 12 -2.70 5.71 -6.92
N ILE A 13 -2.04 5.05 -5.96
CA ILE A 13 -1.03 5.68 -5.09
C ILE A 13 0.16 6.16 -5.93
N LEU A 14 0.65 5.37 -6.88
CA LEU A 14 1.77 5.78 -7.75
C LEU A 14 1.43 7.00 -8.63
N LEU A 15 0.16 7.18 -9.00
CA LEU A 15 -0.28 8.27 -9.87
C LEU A 15 -0.68 9.55 -9.11
N LYS A 16 -1.31 9.38 -7.94
CA LYS A 16 -1.98 10.48 -7.20
C LYS A 16 -1.38 10.74 -5.83
N GLY A 17 -0.60 9.80 -5.32
CA GLY A 17 0.07 9.91 -4.03
C GLY A 17 1.22 10.90 -4.07
N ASP A 18 1.65 11.31 -2.89
CA ASP A 18 2.90 12.03 -2.67
C ASP A 18 3.99 11.04 -2.22
N ARG A 19 5.06 11.57 -1.62
CA ARG A 19 6.19 10.78 -1.16
C ARG A 19 6.45 11.07 0.31
N GLN A 20 6.59 10.01 1.12
CA GLN A 20 6.83 10.14 2.55
C GLN A 20 7.65 8.96 3.08
N THR A 21 8.60 9.22 3.98
CA THR A 21 9.35 8.19 4.70
C THR A 21 8.60 7.79 5.97
N TYR A 22 8.38 6.48 6.18
CA TYR A 22 7.72 5.96 7.38
C TYR A 22 8.62 5.05 8.24
N CYS A 23 9.72 4.54 7.69
CA CYS A 23 10.64 3.67 8.42
C CYS A 23 12.07 3.81 7.92
N ASN A 24 13.06 3.36 8.71
CA ASN A 24 14.47 3.49 8.33
C ASN A 24 14.89 2.56 7.17
N MET A 25 14.13 1.50 6.90
CA MET A 25 14.45 0.54 5.83
C MET A 25 14.08 1.08 4.45
N TYR A 26 12.99 1.83 4.37
CA TYR A 26 12.40 2.36 3.16
C TYR A 26 12.18 3.86 3.32
N ASN A 27 12.92 4.63 2.53
CA ASN A 27 12.84 6.07 2.45
C ASN A 27 12.01 6.48 1.23
N ASP A 28 11.40 7.65 1.33
CA ASP A 28 10.69 8.29 0.22
C ASP A 28 9.64 7.37 -0.43
N ASN A 29 8.82 6.68 0.36
CA ASN A 29 7.82 5.75 -0.17
C ASN A 29 6.73 6.51 -0.95
N PRO A 30 6.17 5.93 -2.03
CA PRO A 30 4.86 6.33 -2.50
C PRO A 30 3.85 6.29 -1.36
N HIS A 31 3.15 7.39 -1.14
CA HIS A 31 2.29 7.60 0.00
C HIS A 31 0.92 8.16 -0.39
N LEU A 32 -0.11 7.79 0.37
CA LEU A 32 -1.46 8.34 0.26
C LEU A 32 -2.06 8.48 1.65
N LEU A 33 -2.63 9.65 1.94
CA LEU A 33 -3.47 9.83 3.12
C LEU A 33 -4.90 9.36 2.83
N PHE A 34 -5.39 8.38 3.60
CA PHE A 34 -6.74 7.84 3.53
C PHE A 34 -7.46 8.03 4.87
N GLY A 35 -8.34 9.02 4.96
CA GLY A 35 -8.90 9.45 6.25
C GLY A 35 -7.77 9.91 7.18
N THR A 36 -7.61 9.23 8.31
CA THR A 36 -6.49 9.46 9.26
C THR A 36 -5.36 8.45 9.09
N CYS A 37 -5.49 7.49 8.17
CA CYS A 37 -4.49 6.44 7.94
C CYS A 37 -3.49 6.87 6.86
N HIS A 38 -2.21 6.64 7.11
CA HIS A 38 -1.16 6.80 6.10
C HIS A 38 -0.94 5.47 5.38
N ILE A 39 -0.99 5.49 4.05
CA ILE A 39 -0.83 4.31 3.20
C ILE A 39 0.50 4.42 2.46
N TYR A 40 1.34 3.39 2.54
CA TYR A 40 2.66 3.35 1.90
C TYR A 40 2.80 2.13 1.00
N LEU A 41 3.66 2.24 -0.02
CA LEU A 41 4.09 1.11 -0.84
C LEU A 41 5.54 0.72 -0.51
N ASN A 42 5.76 -0.57 -0.27
CA ASN A 42 7.09 -1.14 -0.08
C ASN A 42 7.54 -1.95 -1.30
N PRO A 43 8.82 -1.85 -1.69
CA PRO A 43 9.36 -2.52 -2.87
C PRO A 43 9.50 -4.03 -2.67
N SER A 44 9.28 -4.81 -3.73
CA SER A 44 9.39 -6.28 -3.70
C SER A 44 10.82 -6.78 -3.50
N VAL A 45 11.83 -5.97 -3.83
CA VAL A 45 13.26 -6.31 -3.72
C VAL A 45 13.91 -5.83 -2.41
N GLY A 46 13.12 -5.37 -1.45
CA GLY A 46 13.62 -4.91 -0.15
C GLY A 46 14.62 -3.74 -0.28
N GLN A 47 15.70 -3.77 0.49
CA GLN A 47 16.66 -2.66 0.58
C GLN A 47 17.40 -2.33 -0.73
N PHE A 48 17.40 -3.24 -1.72
CA PHE A 48 17.93 -2.93 -3.06
C PHE A 48 17.18 -1.76 -3.73
N ASN A 49 15.95 -1.49 -3.30
CA ASN A 49 15.19 -0.29 -3.67
C ASN A 49 14.79 0.53 -2.44
N MET A 50 15.75 0.84 -1.57
CA MET A 50 15.49 1.60 -0.33
C MET A 50 14.87 2.99 -0.53
N ASN A 51 14.99 3.61 -1.71
CA ASN A 51 14.38 4.90 -2.01
C ASN A 51 13.03 4.76 -2.74
N CYS A 52 12.49 3.54 -2.81
CA CYS A 52 11.16 3.26 -3.35
C CYS A 52 10.93 3.87 -4.75
N ASP A 53 11.93 3.73 -5.62
CA ASP A 53 11.88 4.22 -7.00
C ASP A 53 11.06 3.25 -7.86
N PRO A 54 9.93 3.69 -8.45
CA PRO A 54 9.08 2.82 -9.27
C PRO A 54 9.77 2.31 -10.55
N ASN A 55 10.89 2.90 -10.96
CA ASN A 55 11.64 2.43 -12.12
C ASN A 55 12.63 1.31 -11.78
N LYS A 56 12.89 1.06 -10.48
CA LYS A 56 13.87 0.04 -10.03
C LYS A 56 13.24 -1.32 -9.71
N SER A 57 12.02 -1.32 -9.19
CA SER A 57 11.28 -2.55 -8.88
C SER A 57 9.79 -2.25 -8.79
N ASP A 58 8.99 -3.32 -8.79
CA ASP A 58 7.59 -3.22 -8.39
C ASP A 58 7.45 -3.11 -6.86
N PHE A 59 6.21 -2.91 -6.42
CA PHE A 59 5.75 -2.86 -5.04
C PHE A 59 4.76 -4.01 -4.79
N ASP A 60 5.11 -4.89 -3.86
CA ASP A 60 4.31 -6.07 -3.51
C ASP A 60 3.59 -5.91 -2.17
N THR A 61 3.86 -4.84 -1.43
CA THR A 61 3.36 -4.68 -0.06
C THR A 61 2.76 -3.29 0.14
N ILE A 62 1.50 -3.27 0.57
CA ILE A 62 0.83 -2.07 1.10
C ILE A 62 1.01 -2.07 2.61
N VAL A 63 1.46 -0.94 3.16
CA VAL A 63 1.51 -0.69 4.59
C VAL A 63 0.48 0.36 4.95
N ILE A 64 -0.30 0.10 5.99
CA ILE A 64 -1.30 1.02 6.53
C ILE A 64 -0.84 1.37 7.95
N GLN A 65 -0.60 2.65 8.18
CA GLN A 65 -0.26 3.19 9.48
C GLN A 65 -1.47 3.91 10.06
N ASP A 66 -1.98 3.42 11.18
CA ASP A 66 -3.08 4.02 11.92
C ASP A 66 -2.70 4.24 13.38
N TRP A 67 -2.36 5.49 13.70
CA TRP A 67 -1.99 5.94 15.05
C TRP A 67 -3.13 5.88 16.06
N SER A 68 -4.39 5.82 15.60
CA SER A 68 -5.57 5.74 16.47
C SER A 68 -5.92 4.32 16.90
N SER A 69 -5.30 3.32 16.25
CA SER A 69 -5.55 1.91 16.50
C SER A 69 -4.58 1.33 17.52
N ARG A 70 -4.96 0.18 18.11
CA ARG A 70 -4.06 -0.58 19.00
C ARG A 70 -2.84 -1.14 18.27
N THR A 71 -2.97 -1.46 16.98
CA THR A 71 -1.90 -2.00 16.14
C THR A 71 -1.51 -0.95 15.11
N ILE A 72 -0.41 -0.23 15.35
CA ILE A 72 -0.06 0.93 14.52
C ILE A 72 0.14 0.57 13.04
N TYR A 73 0.66 -0.61 12.73
CA TYR A 73 0.98 -1.02 11.36
C TYR A 73 0.24 -2.27 10.94
N TYR A 74 -0.40 -2.18 9.79
CA TYR A 74 -1.03 -3.28 9.08
C TYR A 74 -0.34 -3.46 7.71
N ARG A 75 -0.20 -4.70 7.26
CA ARG A 75 0.48 -5.05 6.01
C ARG A 75 -0.42 -5.94 5.17
N ILE A 76 -0.47 -5.62 3.88
CA ILE A 76 -1.12 -6.46 2.87
C ILE A 76 -0.06 -6.77 1.83
N LYS A 77 0.29 -8.05 1.68
CA LYS A 77 1.31 -8.50 0.73
C LYS A 77 0.65 -9.26 -0.43
N LEU A 78 1.02 -8.91 -1.65
CA LEU A 78 0.70 -9.67 -2.86
C LEU A 78 1.73 -10.79 -3.05
N ASN A 79 1.25 -12.02 -3.11
CA ASN A 79 2.06 -13.16 -3.57
C ASN A 79 1.82 -13.30 -5.08
N GLU A 80 2.73 -12.76 -5.89
CA GLU A 80 2.54 -12.64 -7.34
C GLU A 80 2.38 -14.00 -8.04
N ASP A 81 3.13 -15.01 -7.61
CA ASP A 81 3.07 -16.36 -8.20
C ASP A 81 1.69 -17.02 -8.02
N GLU A 82 1.06 -16.79 -6.86
CA GLU A 82 -0.22 -17.39 -6.50
C GLU A 82 -1.41 -16.47 -6.79
N GLN A 83 -1.15 -15.20 -7.12
CA GLN A 83 -2.17 -14.14 -7.22
C GLN A 83 -3.03 -14.02 -5.95
N THR A 84 -2.44 -14.31 -4.78
CA THR A 84 -3.11 -14.27 -3.46
C THR A 84 -2.64 -13.06 -2.64
N LEU A 85 -3.44 -12.69 -1.64
CA LEU A 85 -3.11 -11.63 -0.69
C LEU A 85 -2.94 -12.20 0.71
N THR A 86 -1.85 -11.82 1.37
CA THR A 86 -1.60 -12.08 2.79
C THR A 86 -1.91 -10.83 3.60
N PHE A 87 -2.65 -11.00 4.70
CA PHE A 87 -3.14 -9.95 5.58
C PHE A 87 -2.50 -10.08 6.96
N ASP A 88 -1.72 -9.09 7.39
CA ASP A 88 -0.99 -9.10 8.66
C ASP A 88 -1.13 -7.78 9.43
N PRO A 89 -1.84 -7.74 10.56
CA PRO A 89 -2.68 -8.82 11.09
C PRO A 89 -3.95 -9.02 10.23
N PRO A 90 -4.78 -10.06 10.46
CA PRO A 90 -5.97 -10.35 9.64
C PRO A 90 -6.96 -9.19 9.50
N GLU A 91 -7.03 -8.29 10.49
CA GLU A 91 -7.88 -7.09 10.48
C GLU A 91 -7.49 -6.10 9.37
N SER A 92 -6.26 -6.16 8.85
CA SER A 92 -5.81 -5.38 7.69
C SER A 92 -6.71 -5.56 6.47
N LYS A 93 -7.42 -6.70 6.38
CA LYS A 93 -8.44 -6.96 5.38
C LYS A 93 -9.53 -5.86 5.39
N SER A 94 -10.06 -5.49 6.55
CA SER A 94 -11.13 -4.47 6.61
C SER A 94 -10.65 -3.12 6.10
N TYR A 95 -9.39 -2.76 6.36
CA TYR A 95 -8.79 -1.54 5.82
C TYR A 95 -8.63 -1.62 4.30
N PHE A 96 -8.18 -2.76 3.79
CA PHE A 96 -8.04 -2.96 2.34
C PHE A 96 -9.39 -2.85 1.60
N ASP A 97 -10.46 -3.42 2.14
CA ASP A 97 -11.82 -3.28 1.59
C ASP A 97 -12.21 -1.79 1.46
N LYS A 98 -12.04 -1.02 2.54
CA LYS A 98 -12.40 0.41 2.57
C LYS A 98 -11.53 1.25 1.64
N LEU A 99 -10.22 0.98 1.63
CA LEU A 99 -9.27 1.66 0.75
C LEU A 99 -9.58 1.39 -0.72
N TYR A 100 -9.95 0.14 -1.07
CA TYR A 100 -10.35 -0.19 -2.43
C TYR A 100 -11.60 0.58 -2.86
N THR A 101 -12.63 0.62 -2.02
CA THR A 101 -13.85 1.40 -2.30
C THR A 101 -13.52 2.87 -2.53
N PHE A 102 -12.73 3.48 -1.65
CA PHE A 102 -12.28 4.87 -1.80
C PHE A 102 -11.55 5.10 -3.12
N VAL A 103 -10.58 4.25 -3.47
CA VAL A 103 -9.84 4.37 -4.73
C VAL A 103 -10.77 4.19 -5.93
N HIS A 104 -11.70 3.25 -5.88
CA HIS A 104 -12.62 2.97 -6.96
C HIS A 104 -13.55 4.16 -7.25
N GLU A 105 -14.11 4.77 -6.19
CA GLU A 105 -14.98 5.95 -6.30
C GLU A 105 -14.21 7.18 -6.80
N ASN A 106 -12.98 7.39 -6.33
CA ASN A 106 -12.17 8.55 -6.72
C ASN A 106 -11.47 8.40 -8.08
N LYS A 107 -11.42 7.19 -8.65
CA LYS A 107 -10.98 6.98 -10.04
C LYS A 107 -12.01 7.43 -11.07
N GLN A 108 -13.31 7.44 -10.76
CA GLN A 108 -14.35 7.80 -11.73
C GLN A 108 -14.62 9.31 -11.86
N ASN A 109 -14.03 10.13 -10.99
CA ASN A 109 -14.21 11.58 -10.96
C ASN A 109 -13.12 12.35 -11.73
N ASN A 110 -12.37 11.69 -12.62
CA ASN A 110 -11.35 12.27 -13.50
C ASN A 110 -11.50 11.70 -14.91
#